data_AF-A0A1Y2CP49-F1
#
_entry.id   AF-A0A1Y2CP49-F1
#
_cell.length_a   1.000
_cell.length_b   1.000
_cell.length_c   1.000
_cell.angle_alpha   90.00
_cell.angle_beta   90.00
_cell.angle_gamma   90.00
#
_symmetry.space_group_name_H-M   'P 1'
#
loop_
_entity.id
_entity.type
_entity.pdbx_description
1 polymer ?
#
loop_
_entity_poly.entity_id
_entity_poly.type
_entity_poly.pdbx_seq_one_letter_code
_entity_poly.pdbx_strand_id
1 'polypeptide(L)'
;MYSLLLTFVLEFVRSLPTDCHERAELAKSATQVLLNSSKPNIYLSLHAKLSLQLIILSDYSMATLPRCELVLSDLMNTMTTGDEVKQLFLGLYGLDLLHPIMASAEMSPTVKLLASSVILTMCEDGDWNEDFLDQCMDNESLIDSIAACALTPVPHEYVGLYENILVLLQKVSRIPKTQAFIRNNTALMEWVQSVCDSEENLSEFMKLNAVSIWQNLME
;
A
#
# COMPACT_ATOMS: atom_id res chain seq x y z
N MET A 1 -13.98 21.67 -15.46
CA MET A 1 -14.57 21.99 -14.15
C MET A 1 -15.00 20.66 -13.55
N TYR A 2 -14.18 20.10 -12.67
CA TYR A 2 -14.54 18.90 -11.90
C TYR A 2 -15.95 19.10 -11.34
N SER A 3 -16.75 18.04 -11.29
CA SER A 3 -18.01 18.13 -10.55
C SER A 3 -17.61 18.43 -9.12
N LEU A 4 -17.74 19.69 -8.68
CA LEU A 4 -17.53 20.13 -7.31
C LEU A 4 -18.20 19.16 -6.33
N LEU A 5 -19.26 18.47 -6.78
CA LEU A 5 -19.97 17.43 -6.08
C LEU A 5 -19.13 16.16 -5.83
N LEU A 6 -18.29 15.67 -6.75
CA LEU A 6 -17.43 14.49 -6.48
C LEU A 6 -16.34 14.82 -5.48
N THR A 7 -15.65 15.94 -5.68
CA THR A 7 -14.63 16.43 -4.74
C THR A 7 -15.26 16.72 -3.38
N PHE A 8 -16.44 17.36 -3.36
CA PHE A 8 -17.20 17.57 -2.12
C PHE A 8 -17.60 16.27 -1.47
N VAL A 9 -18.10 15.28 -2.22
CA VAL A 9 -18.50 13.97 -1.67
C VAL A 9 -17.32 13.27 -1.03
N LEU A 10 -16.16 13.26 -1.70
CA LEU A 10 -14.99 12.57 -1.21
C LEU A 10 -14.35 13.31 -0.03
N GLU A 11 -14.26 14.64 -0.07
CA GLU A 11 -13.81 15.44 1.07
C GLU A 11 -14.82 15.39 2.24
N PHE A 12 -16.12 15.37 1.95
CA PHE A 12 -17.16 15.20 2.96
C PHE A 12 -17.00 13.86 3.63
N VAL A 13 -16.93 12.77 2.88
CA VAL A 13 -16.71 11.41 3.40
C VAL A 13 -15.41 11.33 4.20
N ARG A 14 -14.33 11.98 3.74
CA ARG A 14 -13.06 12.04 4.47
C ARG A 14 -13.16 12.82 5.78
N SER A 15 -13.95 13.88 5.82
CA SER A 15 -14.16 14.72 7.01
C SER A 15 -15.08 14.10 8.06
N LEU A 16 -15.77 13.00 7.73
CA LEU A 16 -16.70 12.36 8.66
C LEU A 16 -15.94 11.65 9.79
N PRO A 17 -16.32 11.88 11.07
CA PRO A 17 -15.76 11.18 12.22
C PRO A 17 -16.38 9.78 12.36
N THR A 18 -16.41 9.04 11.26
CA THR A 18 -16.96 7.68 11.15
C THR A 18 -15.83 6.70 10.86
N ASP A 19 -16.07 5.42 11.11
CA ASP A 19 -15.08 4.40 10.76
C ASP A 19 -14.92 4.26 9.23
N CYS A 20 -13.86 3.55 8.82
CA CYS A 20 -13.51 3.37 7.42
C CYS A 20 -14.59 2.62 6.61
N HIS A 21 -15.42 1.80 7.25
CA HIS A 21 -16.51 1.05 6.61
C HIS A 21 -17.68 1.99 6.24
N GLU A 22 -18.08 2.85 7.17
CA GLU A 22 -19.14 3.84 6.92
C GLU A 22 -18.70 4.88 5.87
N ARG A 23 -17.43 5.29 5.90
CA ARG A 23 -16.86 6.16 4.86
C ARG A 23 -16.91 5.48 3.49
N ALA A 24 -16.55 4.21 3.44
CA ALA A 24 -16.61 3.39 2.25
C ALA A 24 -18.01 3.36 1.60
N GLU A 25 -19.04 3.00 2.37
CA GLU A 25 -20.40 2.89 1.84
C GLU A 25 -20.98 4.24 1.38
N LEU A 26 -20.62 5.34 2.07
CA LEU A 26 -21.03 6.68 1.68
C LEU A 26 -20.38 7.13 0.37
N ALA A 27 -19.06 6.95 0.21
CA ALA A 27 -18.39 7.37 -1.00
C ALA A 27 -18.74 6.47 -2.21
N LYS A 28 -19.02 5.18 -2.00
CA LYS A 28 -19.58 4.28 -3.02
C LYS A 28 -20.94 4.76 -3.50
N SER A 29 -21.85 5.04 -2.57
CA SER A 29 -23.20 5.53 -2.88
C SER A 29 -23.17 6.83 -3.67
N ALA A 30 -22.31 7.76 -3.27
CA ALA A 30 -22.23 9.06 -3.90
C ALA A 30 -21.50 9.03 -5.25
N THR A 31 -20.50 8.16 -5.42
CA THR A 31 -19.84 7.92 -6.72
C THR A 31 -20.83 7.31 -7.72
N GLN A 32 -21.68 6.38 -7.29
CA GLN A 32 -22.73 5.77 -8.12
C GLN A 32 -23.71 6.83 -8.65
N VAL A 33 -24.09 7.80 -7.81
CA VAL A 33 -24.96 8.92 -8.21
C VAL A 33 -24.30 9.78 -9.29
N LEU A 34 -23.00 10.06 -9.15
CA LEU A 34 -22.23 10.90 -10.07
C LEU A 34 -21.98 10.27 -11.44
N LEU A 35 -21.73 8.97 -11.49
CA LEU A 35 -21.59 8.21 -12.74
C LEU A 35 -22.91 8.16 -13.52
N ASN A 36 -24.04 8.11 -12.83
CA ASN A 36 -25.36 8.13 -13.45
C ASN A 36 -25.77 9.52 -13.99
N SER A 37 -25.11 10.61 -13.56
CA SER A 37 -25.49 11.99 -13.89
C SER A 37 -24.61 12.72 -14.90
N SER A 38 -23.51 12.11 -15.36
CA SER A 38 -22.45 12.82 -16.12
C SER A 38 -22.15 12.16 -17.48
N LYS A 39 -21.84 12.96 -18.53
CA LYS A 39 -21.23 12.42 -19.76
C LYS A 39 -19.86 11.81 -19.43
N PRO A 40 -19.44 10.71 -20.08
CA PRO A 40 -18.22 10.00 -19.73
C PRO A 40 -16.99 10.89 -19.97
N ASN A 41 -16.39 11.36 -18.89
CA ASN A 41 -15.05 11.92 -18.87
C ASN A 41 -14.13 10.84 -18.31
N ILE A 42 -13.13 10.44 -19.10
CA ILE A 42 -12.23 9.32 -18.79
C ILE A 42 -11.51 9.54 -17.45
N TYR A 43 -11.13 10.78 -17.14
CA TYR A 43 -10.47 11.11 -15.87
C TYR A 43 -11.42 10.98 -14.66
N LEU A 44 -12.68 11.39 -14.81
CA LEU A 44 -13.72 11.18 -13.79
C LEU A 44 -14.01 9.70 -13.58
N SER A 45 -13.98 8.91 -14.65
CA SER A 45 -14.16 7.46 -14.58
C SER A 45 -13.00 6.77 -13.83
N LEU A 46 -11.76 7.21 -14.07
CA LEU A 46 -10.58 6.69 -13.40
C LEU A 46 -10.57 7.06 -11.91
N HIS A 47 -10.87 8.32 -11.60
CA HIS A 47 -10.98 8.79 -10.22
C HIS A 47 -12.08 8.07 -9.43
N ALA A 48 -13.25 7.92 -10.03
CA ALA A 48 -14.36 7.17 -9.44
C ALA A 48 -13.99 5.69 -9.24
N LYS A 49 -13.33 5.07 -10.22
CA LYS A 49 -12.87 3.67 -10.12
C LYS A 49 -11.89 3.50 -8.96
N LEU A 50 -10.84 4.33 -8.91
CA LEU A 50 -9.80 4.23 -7.89
C LEU A 50 -10.37 4.50 -6.49
N SER A 51 -11.21 5.53 -6.35
CA SER A 51 -11.89 5.83 -5.09
C SER A 51 -12.73 4.64 -4.63
N LEU A 52 -13.54 4.05 -5.51
CA LEU A 52 -14.37 2.89 -5.21
C LEU A 52 -13.55 1.65 -4.81
N GLN A 53 -12.41 1.42 -5.47
CA GLN A 53 -11.51 0.33 -5.12
C GLN A 53 -10.94 0.53 -3.71
N LEU A 54 -10.41 1.72 -3.40
CA LEU A 54 -9.87 2.05 -2.07
C LEU A 54 -10.91 1.94 -0.95
N ILE A 55 -12.14 2.36 -1.26
CA ILE A 55 -13.33 2.22 -0.41
C ILE A 55 -13.64 0.75 -0.10
N ILE A 56 -13.63 -0.13 -1.11
CA ILE A 56 -13.88 -1.56 -0.87
C ILE A 56 -12.76 -2.15 -0.02
N LEU A 57 -11.52 -1.70 -0.22
CA LEU A 57 -10.37 -2.14 0.53
C LEU A 57 -10.38 -1.63 1.98
N SER A 58 -10.99 -0.49 2.27
CA SER A 58 -11.08 0.02 3.63
C SER A 58 -12.06 -0.75 4.54
N ASP A 59 -12.85 -1.67 3.97
CA ASP A 59 -13.70 -2.65 4.66
C ASP A 59 -13.12 -4.07 4.61
N TYR A 60 -11.79 -4.20 4.67
CA TYR A 60 -11.16 -5.51 4.63
C TYR A 60 -11.56 -6.34 5.86
N SER A 61 -12.11 -7.52 5.62
CA SER A 61 -12.47 -8.52 6.62
C SER A 61 -12.48 -9.91 5.99
N MET A 62 -12.52 -10.96 6.80
CA MET A 62 -12.65 -12.34 6.29
C MET A 62 -13.87 -12.53 5.36
N ALA A 63 -14.96 -11.77 5.57
CA ALA A 63 -16.16 -11.84 4.74
C ALA A 63 -15.97 -11.18 3.36
N THR A 64 -15.04 -10.23 3.23
CA THR A 64 -14.76 -9.48 2.00
C THR A 64 -13.57 -10.02 1.21
N LEU A 65 -12.88 -11.06 1.71
CA LEU A 65 -11.66 -11.64 1.13
C LEU A 65 -11.71 -11.87 -0.40
N PRO A 66 -12.73 -12.54 -1.00
CA PRO A 66 -12.76 -12.74 -2.46
C PRO A 66 -12.90 -11.44 -3.25
N ARG A 67 -13.51 -10.40 -2.64
CA ARG A 67 -13.62 -9.08 -3.26
C ARG A 67 -12.31 -8.31 -3.15
N CYS A 68 -11.61 -8.43 -2.03
CA CYS A 68 -10.30 -7.81 -1.83
C CYS A 68 -9.29 -8.28 -2.88
N GLU A 69 -9.22 -9.59 -3.15
CA GLU A 69 -8.30 -10.13 -4.16
C GLU A 69 -8.58 -9.57 -5.57
N LEU A 70 -9.86 -9.58 -5.99
CA LEU A 70 -10.27 -9.02 -7.29
C LEU A 70 -9.97 -7.52 -7.38
N VAL A 71 -10.25 -6.77 -6.31
CA VAL A 71 -10.02 -5.32 -6.27
C VAL A 71 -8.54 -5.00 -6.28
N LEU A 72 -7.70 -5.72 -5.53
CA LEU A 72 -6.25 -5.51 -5.53
C LEU A 72 -5.61 -5.89 -6.87
N SER A 73 -6.07 -6.98 -7.51
CA SER A 73 -5.61 -7.36 -8.85
C SER A 73 -5.96 -6.29 -9.90
N ASP A 74 -7.19 -5.77 -9.88
CA ASP A 74 -7.60 -4.68 -10.77
C ASP A 74 -6.91 -3.35 -10.43
N LEU A 75 -6.66 -3.08 -9.16
CA LEU A 75 -5.90 -1.92 -8.70
C LEU A 75 -4.46 -1.98 -9.23
N MET A 76 -3.78 -3.12 -9.10
CA MET A 76 -2.44 -3.30 -9.67
C MET A 76 -2.40 -2.99 -11.16
N ASN A 77 -3.35 -3.51 -11.95
CA ASN A 77 -3.46 -3.20 -13.37
C ASN A 77 -3.73 -1.71 -13.64
N THR A 78 -4.42 -1.03 -12.71
CA THR A 78 -4.71 0.40 -12.84
C THR A 78 -3.47 1.24 -12.53
N MET A 79 -2.68 0.86 -11.52
CA MET A 79 -1.46 1.56 -11.09
C MET A 79 -0.34 1.54 -12.13
N THR A 80 -0.34 0.57 -13.06
CA THR A 80 0.65 0.48 -14.15
C THR A 80 0.29 1.32 -15.38
N THR A 81 -0.88 1.98 -15.40
CA THR A 81 -1.33 2.76 -16.56
C THR A 81 -0.67 4.13 -16.72
N GLY A 82 -0.09 4.67 -15.65
CA GLY A 82 0.71 5.91 -15.71
C GLY A 82 0.79 6.67 -14.38
N ASP A 83 1.65 7.69 -14.38
CA ASP A 83 2.05 8.49 -13.22
C ASP A 83 0.88 9.22 -12.56
N GLU A 84 -0.08 9.71 -13.35
CA GLU A 84 -1.27 10.40 -12.86
C GLU A 84 -2.11 9.52 -11.92
N VAL A 85 -2.12 8.20 -12.13
CA VAL A 85 -2.84 7.25 -11.26
C VAL A 85 -2.14 7.12 -9.92
N LYS A 86 -0.81 7.07 -9.91
CA LYS A 86 0.00 6.96 -8.70
C LYS A 86 -0.11 8.23 -7.86
N GLN A 87 -0.07 9.40 -8.49
CA GLN A 87 -0.35 10.68 -7.83
C GLN A 87 -1.75 10.73 -7.23
N LEU A 88 -2.77 10.30 -7.99
CA LEU A 88 -4.14 10.24 -7.48
C LEU A 88 -4.29 9.25 -6.31
N PHE A 89 -3.66 8.08 -6.39
CA PHE A 89 -3.65 7.09 -5.32
C PHE A 89 -3.08 7.67 -4.03
N LEU A 90 -1.98 8.42 -4.11
CA LEU A 90 -1.40 9.13 -2.95
C LEU A 90 -2.34 10.23 -2.45
N GLY A 91 -2.93 11.03 -3.33
CA GLY A 91 -3.89 12.07 -2.96
C GLY A 91 -5.15 11.53 -2.25
N LEU A 92 -5.46 10.25 -2.44
CA LEU A 92 -6.54 9.53 -1.77
C LEU A 92 -6.09 8.72 -0.54
N TYR A 93 -4.85 8.93 -0.04
CA TYR A 93 -4.27 8.20 1.09
C TYR A 93 -4.29 6.69 0.88
N GLY A 94 -4.07 6.24 -0.36
CA GLY A 94 -4.11 4.82 -0.70
C GLY A 94 -3.11 3.98 0.10
N LEU A 95 -1.97 4.56 0.50
CA LEU A 95 -0.98 3.88 1.34
C LEU A 95 -1.57 3.50 2.70
N ASP A 96 -2.22 4.45 3.39
CA ASP A 96 -2.86 4.27 4.70
C ASP A 96 -3.94 3.18 4.69
N LEU A 97 -4.53 2.91 3.53
CA LEU A 97 -5.54 1.88 3.35
C LEU A 97 -4.93 0.50 3.01
N LEU A 98 -3.77 0.46 2.35
CA LEU A 98 -3.16 -0.79 1.90
C LEU A 98 -2.22 -1.45 2.91
N HIS A 99 -1.41 -0.66 3.63
CA HIS A 99 -0.45 -1.25 4.56
C HIS A 99 -1.12 -2.08 5.68
N PRO A 100 -2.32 -1.75 6.21
CA PRO A 100 -2.99 -2.58 7.20
C PRO A 100 -3.48 -3.93 6.62
N ILE A 101 -3.90 -3.94 5.34
CA ILE A 101 -4.32 -5.17 4.63
C ILE A 101 -3.14 -6.12 4.51
N MET A 102 -1.97 -5.57 4.15
CA MET A 102 -0.72 -6.32 4.06
C MET A 102 -0.36 -6.95 5.42
N ALA A 103 -0.47 -6.20 6.51
CA ALA A 103 -0.11 -6.61 7.86
C ALA A 103 -1.14 -7.53 8.56
N SER A 104 -2.40 -7.51 8.11
CA SER A 104 -3.50 -8.18 8.80
C SER A 104 -3.29 -9.70 8.91
N ALA A 105 -3.43 -10.26 10.12
CA ALA A 105 -3.39 -11.70 10.34
C ALA A 105 -4.57 -12.45 9.71
N GLU A 106 -5.67 -11.74 9.41
CA GLU A 106 -6.87 -12.32 8.82
C GLU A 106 -6.76 -12.51 7.29
N MET A 107 -5.84 -11.80 6.63
CA MET A 107 -5.74 -11.82 5.18
C MET A 107 -4.94 -13.03 4.68
N SER A 108 -5.37 -13.60 3.54
CA SER A 108 -4.65 -14.70 2.89
C SER A 108 -3.29 -14.24 2.34
N PRO A 109 -2.30 -15.14 2.20
CA PRO A 109 -1.00 -14.80 1.59
C PRO A 109 -1.12 -14.15 0.21
N THR A 110 -2.09 -14.57 -0.62
CA THR A 110 -2.38 -13.96 -1.92
C THR A 110 -2.79 -12.49 -1.79
N VAL A 111 -3.70 -12.17 -0.87
CA VAL A 111 -4.15 -10.79 -0.64
C VAL A 111 -2.99 -9.92 -0.14
N LYS A 112 -2.16 -10.44 0.77
CA LYS A 112 -0.95 -9.75 1.25
C LYS A 112 0.06 -9.51 0.13
N LEU A 113 0.27 -10.50 -0.72
CA LEU A 113 1.14 -10.38 -1.89
C LEU A 113 0.64 -9.30 -2.84
N LEU A 114 -0.66 -9.28 -3.15
CA LEU A 114 -1.23 -8.26 -4.02
C LEU A 114 -1.15 -6.86 -3.40
N ALA A 115 -1.47 -6.70 -2.10
CA ALA A 115 -1.37 -5.42 -1.40
C ALA A 115 0.08 -4.90 -1.39
N SER A 116 1.05 -5.75 -1.02
CA SER A 116 2.46 -5.37 -1.03
C SER A 116 2.96 -5.05 -2.44
N SER A 117 2.47 -5.75 -3.46
CA SER A 117 2.85 -5.50 -4.85
C SER A 117 2.27 -4.18 -5.38
N VAL A 118 1.06 -3.78 -4.96
CA VAL A 118 0.54 -2.44 -5.26
C VAL A 118 1.43 -1.36 -4.61
N ILE A 119 1.82 -1.54 -3.35
CA ILE A 119 2.76 -0.62 -2.69
C ILE A 119 4.12 -0.62 -3.40
N LEU A 120 4.60 -1.77 -3.89
CA LEU A 120 5.84 -1.86 -4.66
C LEU A 120 5.82 -1.00 -5.93
N THR A 121 4.67 -0.89 -6.61
CA THR A 121 4.56 0.01 -7.79
C THR A 121 4.83 1.48 -7.45
N MET A 122 4.68 1.87 -6.18
CA MET A 122 5.00 3.21 -5.69
C MET A 122 6.48 3.40 -5.39
N CYS A 123 7.24 2.31 -5.22
CA CYS A 123 8.69 2.34 -4.97
C CYS A 123 9.51 2.60 -6.25
N GLU A 124 8.88 2.56 -7.43
CA GLU A 124 9.48 2.93 -8.70
C GLU A 124 9.85 4.42 -8.74
N ASP A 125 10.79 4.77 -9.62
CA ASP A 125 11.18 6.17 -9.82
C ASP A 125 10.14 6.87 -10.71
N GLY A 126 9.77 8.10 -10.33
CA GLY A 126 8.82 8.92 -11.07
C GLY A 126 8.37 10.15 -10.28
N ASP A 127 7.53 10.98 -10.90
CA ASP A 127 7.16 12.30 -10.38
C ASP A 127 6.36 12.25 -9.05
N TRP A 128 5.75 11.11 -8.71
CA TRP A 128 5.00 10.89 -7.46
C TRP A 128 5.89 10.43 -6.30
N ASN A 129 7.17 10.12 -6.55
CA ASN A 129 8.02 9.44 -5.58
C ASN A 129 8.25 10.29 -4.31
N GLU A 130 8.43 11.61 -4.46
CA GLU A 130 8.60 12.53 -3.34
C GLU A 130 7.38 12.50 -2.41
N ASP A 131 6.17 12.66 -2.97
CA ASP A 131 4.91 12.57 -2.22
C ASP A 131 4.73 11.20 -1.52
N PHE A 132 5.17 10.11 -2.16
CA PHE A 132 5.11 8.78 -1.58
C PHE A 132 6.06 8.64 -0.38
N LEU A 133 7.30 9.15 -0.49
CA LEU A 133 8.26 9.11 0.59
C LEU A 133 7.82 9.99 1.77
N ASP A 134 7.21 11.15 1.50
CA ASP A 134 6.63 12.00 2.53
C ASP A 134 5.50 11.29 3.30
N GLN A 135 4.60 10.58 2.60
CA GLN A 135 3.59 9.76 3.28
C GLN A 135 4.21 8.62 4.09
N CYS A 136 5.27 7.96 3.58
CA CYS A 136 5.98 6.94 4.35
C CYS A 136 6.63 7.51 5.62
N MET A 137 7.10 8.76 5.58
CA MET A 137 7.68 9.44 6.74
C MET A 137 6.65 9.76 7.82
N ASP A 138 5.42 10.09 7.42
CA ASP A 138 4.37 10.51 8.34
C ASP A 138 3.52 9.34 8.86
N ASN A 139 3.59 8.19 8.20
CA ASN A 139 2.90 6.98 8.63
C ASN A 139 3.82 6.08 9.49
N GLU A 140 3.85 6.33 10.79
CA GLU A 140 4.61 5.51 11.76
C GLU A 140 4.19 4.02 11.74
N SER A 141 2.90 3.75 11.50
CA SER A 141 2.34 2.39 11.48
C SER A 141 2.74 1.56 10.25
N LEU A 142 3.36 2.19 9.24
CA LEU A 142 3.91 1.50 8.08
C LEU A 142 5.05 0.55 8.48
N ILE A 143 5.95 0.97 9.38
CA ILE A 143 7.07 0.13 9.83
C ILE A 143 6.56 -1.08 10.63
N ASP A 144 5.55 -0.88 11.46
CA ASP A 144 4.89 -1.99 12.18
C ASP A 144 4.23 -2.96 11.21
N SER A 145 3.61 -2.44 10.16
CA SER A 145 2.98 -3.25 9.11
C SER A 145 4.01 -4.07 8.31
N ILE A 146 5.15 -3.45 7.98
CA ILE A 146 6.30 -4.12 7.36
C ILE A 146 6.82 -5.24 8.28
N ALA A 147 7.03 -4.94 9.57
CA ALA A 147 7.52 -5.91 10.54
C ALA A 147 6.54 -7.09 10.70
N ALA A 148 5.24 -6.82 10.83
CA ALA A 148 4.22 -7.86 10.90
C ALA A 148 4.28 -8.81 9.69
N CYS A 149 4.52 -8.28 8.50
CA CYS A 149 4.65 -9.10 7.28
C CYS A 149 5.95 -9.90 7.26
N ALA A 150 7.08 -9.25 7.54
CA ALA A 150 8.40 -9.87 7.54
C ALA A 150 8.50 -11.05 8.52
N LEU A 151 7.85 -10.92 9.68
CA LEU A 151 7.89 -11.89 10.76
C LEU A 151 6.81 -12.98 10.67
N THR A 152 5.85 -12.85 9.74
CA THR A 152 4.81 -13.86 9.54
C THR A 152 5.28 -14.92 8.54
N PRO A 153 5.41 -16.20 8.93
CA PRO A 153 5.79 -17.25 8.00
C PRO A 153 4.78 -17.38 6.86
N VAL A 154 5.25 -17.37 5.61
CA VAL A 154 4.43 -17.66 4.42
C VAL A 154 4.91 -18.91 3.68
N PRO A 155 4.01 -19.61 2.96
CA PRO A 155 4.40 -20.72 2.10
C PRO A 155 5.41 -20.30 1.04
N HIS A 156 6.23 -21.26 0.58
CA HIS A 156 7.33 -21.00 -0.35
C HIS A 156 6.85 -20.37 -1.68
N GLU A 157 5.64 -20.69 -2.15
CA GLU A 157 5.08 -20.08 -3.36
C GLU A 157 4.78 -18.57 -3.22
N TYR A 158 4.82 -18.01 -2.00
CA TYR A 158 4.61 -16.59 -1.71
C TYR A 158 5.89 -15.85 -1.29
N VAL A 159 7.08 -16.38 -1.60
CA VAL A 159 8.37 -15.70 -1.30
C VAL A 159 8.44 -14.30 -1.89
N GLY A 160 7.76 -14.03 -3.01
CA GLY A 160 7.64 -12.69 -3.59
C GLY A 160 7.09 -11.62 -2.62
N LEU A 161 6.34 -12.03 -1.58
CA LEU A 161 5.92 -11.11 -0.53
C LEU A 161 7.14 -10.54 0.20
N TYR A 162 8.11 -11.38 0.58
CA TYR A 162 9.32 -10.93 1.26
C TYR A 162 10.20 -10.07 0.34
N GLU A 163 10.24 -10.37 -0.94
CA GLU A 163 10.93 -9.53 -1.94
C GLU A 163 10.32 -8.12 -1.96
N ASN A 164 9.00 -8.02 -2.05
CA ASN A 164 8.30 -6.73 -2.00
C ASN A 164 8.56 -5.98 -0.70
N ILE A 165 8.52 -6.67 0.45
CA ILE A 165 8.79 -6.09 1.77
C ILE A 165 10.23 -5.58 1.86
N LEU A 166 11.22 -6.32 1.34
CA LEU A 166 12.61 -5.89 1.34
C LEU A 166 12.83 -4.64 0.49
N VAL A 167 12.19 -4.53 -0.68
CA VAL A 167 12.30 -3.32 -1.51
C VAL A 167 11.67 -2.12 -0.82
N LEU A 168 10.47 -2.29 -0.25
CA LEU A 168 9.81 -1.23 0.50
C LEU A 168 10.66 -0.79 1.69
N LEU A 169 11.15 -1.75 2.48
CA LEU A 169 12.02 -1.50 3.63
C LEU A 169 13.32 -0.82 3.21
N GLN A 170 13.92 -1.22 2.08
CA GLN A 170 15.10 -0.57 1.52
C GLN A 170 14.82 0.89 1.17
N LYS A 171 13.69 1.20 0.51
CA LYS A 171 13.31 2.58 0.17
C LYS A 171 13.12 3.43 1.43
N VAL A 172 12.35 2.94 2.41
CA VAL A 172 12.11 3.72 3.62
C VAL A 172 13.35 3.80 4.51
N SER A 173 14.27 2.81 4.52
CA SER A 173 15.50 2.84 5.34
C SER A 173 16.46 3.98 4.98
N ARG A 174 16.33 4.58 3.80
CA ARG A 174 17.11 5.77 3.40
C ARG A 174 16.65 7.05 4.10
N ILE A 175 15.47 7.03 4.71
CA ILE A 175 14.84 8.22 5.27
C ILE A 175 15.24 8.35 6.75
N PRO A 176 15.93 9.42 7.18
CA PRO A 176 16.42 9.54 8.56
C PRO A 176 15.34 9.39 9.64
N LYS A 177 14.11 9.85 9.37
CA LYS A 177 12.98 9.76 10.31
C LYS A 177 12.56 8.31 10.57
N THR A 178 12.51 7.47 9.53
CA THR A 178 12.10 6.06 9.63
C THR A 178 13.22 5.17 10.17
N GLN A 179 14.49 5.52 9.94
CA GLN A 179 15.65 4.75 10.43
C GLN A 179 15.59 4.49 11.94
N ALA A 180 15.16 5.48 12.73
CA ALA A 180 15.01 5.32 14.17
C ALA A 180 13.97 4.25 14.52
N PHE A 181 12.81 4.25 13.85
CA PHE A 181 11.76 3.25 14.06
C PHE A 181 12.23 1.85 13.65
N ILE A 182 12.94 1.73 12.53
CA ILE A 182 13.48 0.45 12.06
C ILE A 182 14.53 -0.09 13.05
N ARG A 183 15.50 0.74 13.48
CA ARG A 183 16.53 0.34 14.45
C ARG A 183 15.94 -0.07 15.81
N ASN A 184 14.84 0.57 16.23
CA ASN A 184 14.17 0.25 17.49
C ASN A 184 13.34 -1.04 17.41
N ASN A 185 13.02 -1.53 16.20
CA ASN A 185 12.32 -2.80 16.01
C ASN A 185 13.33 -3.95 15.94
N THR A 186 13.70 -4.49 17.11
CA THR A 186 14.74 -5.53 17.22
C THR A 186 14.44 -6.78 16.41
N ALA A 187 13.17 -7.21 16.37
CA ALA A 187 12.76 -8.39 15.61
C ALA A 187 12.92 -8.18 14.09
N LEU A 188 12.57 -6.98 13.59
CA LEU A 188 12.80 -6.63 12.20
C LEU A 188 14.29 -6.56 11.86
N MET A 189 15.11 -6.01 12.76
CA MET A 189 16.58 -5.96 12.58
C MET A 189 17.20 -7.36 12.55
N GLU A 190 16.80 -8.25 13.47
CA GLU A 190 17.22 -9.65 13.48
C GLU A 190 16.80 -10.38 12.20
N TRP A 191 15.59 -10.11 11.70
CA TRP A 191 15.12 -10.67 10.43
C TRP A 191 15.96 -10.19 9.25
N VAL A 192 16.23 -8.89 9.12
CA VAL A 192 17.11 -8.35 8.06
C VAL A 192 18.51 -8.97 8.14
N GLN A 193 19.08 -9.07 9.34
CA GLN A 193 20.38 -9.70 9.55
C GLN A 193 20.36 -11.18 9.14
N SER A 194 19.30 -11.91 9.47
CA SER A 194 19.16 -13.32 9.07
C SER A 194 19.10 -13.50 7.54
N VAL A 195 18.50 -12.56 6.81
CA VAL A 195 18.48 -12.57 5.34
C VAL A 195 19.88 -12.30 4.78
N CYS A 196 20.66 -11.39 5.40
CA CYS A 196 22.05 -11.15 5.04
C CYS A 196 22.95 -12.38 5.26
N ASP A 197 22.79 -13.03 6.41
CA ASP A 197 23.66 -14.13 6.85
C ASP A 197 23.23 -15.51 6.29
N SER A 198 22.04 -15.59 5.68
CA SER A 198 21.48 -16.85 5.19
C SER A 198 22.38 -17.51 4.14
N GLU A 199 22.87 -18.70 4.49
CA GLU A 199 23.50 -19.65 3.56
C GLU A 199 22.46 -20.39 2.69
N GLU A 200 21.17 -20.30 3.01
CA GLU A 200 20.10 -20.86 2.19
C GLU A 200 20.01 -20.17 0.82
N ASN A 201 19.40 -20.87 -0.16
CA ASN A 201 19.16 -20.41 -1.53
C ASN A 201 18.08 -19.31 -1.59
N LEU A 202 18.23 -18.24 -0.80
CA LEU A 202 17.49 -16.99 -1.03
C LEU A 202 17.94 -16.36 -2.34
N SER A 203 17.02 -15.66 -3.02
CA SER A 203 17.36 -14.98 -4.27
C SER A 203 18.43 -13.92 -4.00
N GLU A 204 19.35 -13.74 -4.95
CA GLU A 204 20.39 -12.70 -4.88
C GLU A 204 19.76 -11.31 -4.68
N PHE A 205 18.59 -11.10 -5.28
CA PHE A 205 17.78 -9.90 -5.12
C PHE A 205 17.43 -9.61 -3.66
N MET A 206 16.98 -10.62 -2.89
CA MET A 206 16.67 -10.44 -1.46
C MET A 206 17.92 -10.05 -0.67
N LYS A 207 19.04 -10.74 -0.91
CA LYS A 207 20.30 -10.48 -0.19
C LYS A 207 20.81 -9.05 -0.46
N LEU A 208 20.78 -8.61 -1.71
CA LEU A 208 21.20 -7.24 -2.08
C LEU A 208 20.34 -6.17 -1.40
N ASN A 209 19.02 -6.36 -1.35
CA ASN A 209 18.15 -5.43 -0.64
C ASN A 209 18.41 -5.41 0.87
N ALA A 210 18.58 -6.58 1.50
CA ALA A 210 18.89 -6.69 2.92
C ALA A 210 20.23 -6.02 3.29
N VAL A 211 21.28 -6.25 2.49
CA VAL A 211 22.58 -5.59 2.67
C VAL A 211 22.44 -4.07 2.54
N SER A 212 21.67 -3.59 1.54
CA SER A 212 21.44 -2.17 1.37
C SER A 212 20.67 -1.55 2.54
N ILE A 213 19.66 -2.24 3.09
CA ILE A 213 18.96 -1.81 4.31
C ILE A 213 19.97 -1.68 5.45
N TRP A 214 20.81 -2.69 5.65
CA TRP A 214 21.80 -2.69 6.73
C TRP A 214 22.77 -1.51 6.61
N GLN A 215 23.26 -1.23 5.40
CA GLN A 215 24.14 -0.07 5.14
C GLN A 215 23.44 1.24 5.47
N ASN A 216 22.22 1.46 4.98
CA ASN A 216 21.46 2.69 5.25
C ASN A 216 21.20 2.90 6.76
N LEU A 217 21.10 1.82 7.55
CA LEU A 217 20.86 1.88 8.99
C LEU A 217 22.14 1.96 9.83
N MET A 218 23.32 1.76 9.26
CA MET A 218 24.59 1.86 10.00
C MET A 218 25.34 3.17 9.75
N GLU A 219 24.96 3.90 8.70
CA GLU A 219 25.32 5.31 8.45
C GLU A 219 24.57 6.28 9.37
#